data_AF-A0A553UQD3-F1
#
_entry.id   AF-A0A553UQD3-F1
#
_cell.length_a   1.000
_cell.length_b   1.000
_cell.length_c   1.000
_cell.angle_alpha   90.00
_cell.angle_beta   90.00
_cell.angle_gamma   90.00
#
_symmetry.space_group_name_H-M   'P 1'
#
loop_
_entity.id
_entity.type
_entity.pdbx_description
1 polymer ?
#
loop_
_entity_poly.entity_id
_entity_poly.type
_entity_poly.pdbx_seq_one_letter_code
_entity_poly.pdbx_strand_id
1 'polypeptide(L)'
;MKLLWLSLLAAASLAAASPTTAQGYEMKSYVRFLGFEPAAFWCDAPGRVLAVTQPKGTGGAAQPVTQPVKLLEWAGSDYSVQDYQLGPSDAGAGNLYTALTPSAMPVRDAPTFFIHSSNVENARDPQYRMTHILEFKVPSGTFRCRYKPQAAFVGATALHSVTIWEHQGKVTYASTNHNGTPGVYLTGGQHSGNEYRWYKSGYTYLVKLSFENSSLIVLRGNTVLSNESFQAYSVSVRK
;
A
#
# COMPACT_ATOMS: atom_id res chain seq x y z
N MET A 1 9.18 -9.14 64.99
CA MET A 1 8.18 -9.57 63.99
C MET A 1 7.48 -8.34 63.43
N LYS A 2 7.70 -8.02 62.15
CA LYS A 2 6.77 -7.26 61.29
C LYS A 2 7.26 -7.42 59.85
N LEU A 3 6.50 -8.17 59.06
CA LEU A 3 6.72 -8.44 57.64
C LEU A 3 6.50 -7.14 56.85
N LEU A 4 7.45 -6.79 55.98
CA LEU A 4 7.23 -5.85 54.88
C LEU A 4 6.80 -6.67 53.64
N TRP A 5 5.56 -6.48 53.22
CA TRP A 5 5.02 -7.02 51.98
C TRP A 5 5.37 -6.13 50.80
N LEU A 6 5.91 -6.77 49.75
CA LEU A 6 6.11 -6.23 48.42
C LEU A 6 4.75 -5.97 47.74
N SER A 7 4.61 -4.79 47.14
CA SER A 7 3.62 -4.55 46.08
C SER A 7 4.38 -4.15 44.82
N LEU A 8 4.71 -5.14 43.98
CA LEU A 8 5.12 -4.92 42.58
C LEU A 8 3.83 -4.68 41.77
N LEU A 9 3.56 -3.42 41.38
CA LEU A 9 2.64 -3.14 40.28
C LEU A 9 3.36 -3.45 38.96
N ALA A 10 2.99 -4.55 38.32
CA ALA A 10 3.32 -4.81 36.93
C ALA A 10 2.50 -3.87 36.04
N ALA A 11 3.13 -2.80 35.54
CA ALA A 11 2.59 -2.02 34.44
C ALA A 11 2.70 -2.86 33.17
N ALA A 12 1.58 -3.49 32.77
CA ALA A 12 1.44 -4.05 31.44
C ALA A 12 1.37 -2.90 30.44
N SER A 13 2.51 -2.52 29.88
CA SER A 13 2.58 -1.66 28.70
C SER A 13 1.93 -2.41 27.54
N LEU A 14 0.73 -1.99 27.14
CA LEU A 14 0.18 -2.32 25.83
C LEU A 14 1.13 -1.74 24.79
N ALA A 15 2.04 -2.56 24.28
CA ALA A 15 2.81 -2.24 23.10
C ALA A 15 1.82 -2.05 21.94
N ALA A 16 1.71 -0.83 21.44
CA ALA A 16 0.99 -0.51 20.23
C ALA A 16 1.47 -1.46 19.13
N ALA A 17 0.59 -2.36 18.68
CA ALA A 17 0.89 -3.28 17.61
C ALA A 17 1.06 -2.48 16.32
N SER A 18 2.31 -2.15 15.98
CA SER A 18 2.67 -1.86 14.59
C SER A 18 2.15 -3.02 13.74
N PRO A 19 1.56 -2.77 12.55
CA PRO A 19 1.16 -3.84 11.66
C PRO A 19 2.40 -4.69 11.41
N THR A 20 2.46 -5.84 12.06
CA THR A 20 3.57 -6.76 11.88
C THR A 20 3.51 -7.17 10.41
N THR A 21 4.58 -6.87 9.67
CA THR A 21 4.84 -7.43 8.34
C THR A 21 5.49 -8.80 8.50
N ALA A 22 5.48 -9.67 7.49
CA ALA A 22 5.95 -11.05 7.68
C ALA A 22 7.40 -11.08 8.15
N GLN A 23 7.75 -12.18 8.80
CA GLN A 23 9.12 -12.46 9.22
C GLN A 23 10.07 -12.32 8.01
N GLY A 24 10.87 -11.25 8.00
CA GLY A 24 11.88 -10.97 6.96
C GLY A 24 11.47 -10.03 5.82
N TYR A 25 10.25 -9.51 5.75
CA TYR A 25 9.84 -8.53 4.74
C TYR A 25 9.22 -7.27 5.35
N GLU A 26 9.36 -6.15 4.66
CA GLU A 26 8.72 -4.86 4.94
C GLU A 26 8.05 -4.36 3.65
N MET A 27 6.83 -3.83 3.77
CA MET A 27 6.17 -3.16 2.65
C MET A 27 6.52 -1.68 2.67
N LYS A 28 7.00 -1.17 1.54
CA LYS A 28 7.17 0.27 1.30
C LYS A 28 6.18 0.72 0.25
N SER A 29 5.37 1.71 0.61
CA SER A 29 4.32 2.25 -0.25
C SER A 29 4.64 3.67 -0.65
N TYR A 30 4.33 4.01 -1.89
CA TYR A 30 4.60 5.31 -2.48
C TYR A 30 3.39 5.79 -3.27
N VAL A 31 3.22 7.09 -3.32
CA VAL A 31 2.15 7.77 -4.03
C VAL A 31 2.72 8.92 -4.85
N ARG A 32 2.16 9.15 -6.02
CA ARG A 32 2.54 10.26 -6.90
C ARG A 32 1.82 11.54 -6.49
N PHE A 33 2.47 12.34 -5.65
CA PHE A 33 2.05 13.68 -5.26
C PHE A 33 3.23 14.65 -5.37
N LEU A 34 3.23 15.53 -6.37
CA LEU A 34 4.36 16.44 -6.69
C LEU A 34 5.72 15.73 -6.91
N GLY A 35 5.69 14.43 -7.19
CA GLY A 35 6.83 13.50 -7.14
C GLY A 35 6.36 12.16 -6.54
N PHE A 36 7.23 11.15 -6.37
CA PHE A 36 6.87 10.03 -5.49
C PHE A 36 7.25 10.35 -4.05
N GLU A 37 6.27 10.25 -3.16
CA GLU A 37 6.46 10.37 -1.73
C GLU A 37 5.92 9.13 -1.01
N PRO A 38 6.36 8.86 0.22
CA PRO A 38 5.85 7.72 0.98
C PRO A 38 4.34 7.82 1.23
N ALA A 39 3.64 6.71 1.07
CA ALA A 39 2.21 6.58 1.35
C ALA A 39 2.00 5.74 2.62
N ALA A 40 1.12 6.20 3.51
CA ALA A 40 0.69 5.38 4.65
C ALA A 40 -0.19 4.22 4.16
N PHE A 41 -1.12 4.52 3.25
CA PHE A 41 -2.07 3.57 2.72
C PHE A 41 -2.39 3.89 1.26
N TRP A 42 -2.68 2.89 0.46
CA TRP A 42 -3.31 3.09 -0.84
C TRP A 42 -4.16 1.88 -1.23
N CYS A 43 -5.01 2.07 -2.22
CA CYS A 43 -6.06 1.14 -2.63
C CYS A 43 -6.24 1.20 -4.15
N ASP A 44 -6.11 0.05 -4.82
CA ASP A 44 -6.64 -0.17 -6.17
C ASP A 44 -8.08 -0.66 -6.05
N ALA A 45 -9.07 0.16 -6.39
CA ALA A 45 -10.47 -0.19 -6.42
C ALA A 45 -10.99 -0.17 -7.86
N PRO A 46 -12.12 -0.84 -8.18
CA PRO A 46 -12.71 -0.75 -9.50
C PRO A 46 -12.97 0.71 -9.93
N GLY A 47 -12.28 1.14 -10.99
CA GLY A 47 -12.38 2.49 -11.55
C GLY A 47 -11.69 3.61 -10.76
N ARG A 48 -11.01 3.32 -9.64
CA ARG A 48 -10.38 4.34 -8.81
C ARG A 48 -9.11 3.87 -8.10
N VAL A 49 -8.17 4.78 -7.94
CA VAL A 49 -7.05 4.61 -7.01
C VAL A 49 -7.23 5.62 -5.87
N LEU A 50 -7.08 5.17 -4.64
CA LEU A 50 -7.09 6.05 -3.47
C LEU A 50 -5.77 5.90 -2.72
N ALA A 51 -5.24 6.99 -2.19
CA ALA A 51 -4.03 6.96 -1.37
C ALA A 51 -4.06 8.01 -0.27
N VAL A 52 -3.41 7.71 0.84
CA VAL A 52 -3.13 8.66 1.91
C VAL A 52 -1.62 8.77 2.08
N THR A 53 -1.13 10.00 2.06
CA THR A 53 0.29 10.31 2.21
C THR A 53 0.76 9.91 3.61
N GLN A 54 2.03 9.56 3.74
CA GLN A 54 2.61 9.24 5.03
C GLN A 54 2.80 10.52 5.86
N PRO A 55 2.35 10.56 7.14
CA PRO A 55 2.64 11.69 8.01
C PRO A 55 4.16 11.89 8.18
N LYS A 56 4.61 13.15 8.14
CA LYS A 56 6.04 13.49 8.25
C LYS A 56 6.64 13.01 9.57
N GLY A 57 7.82 12.41 9.51
CA GLY A 57 8.56 11.98 10.70
C GLY A 57 8.06 10.67 11.33
N THR A 58 7.05 10.03 10.75
CA THR A 58 6.53 8.75 11.24
C THR A 58 6.90 7.67 10.24
N GLY A 59 7.66 6.65 10.65
CA GLY A 59 8.04 5.52 9.79
C GLY A 59 6.89 4.53 9.55
N GLY A 60 5.64 4.97 9.41
CA GLY A 60 4.49 4.12 9.09
C GLY A 60 3.90 3.31 10.26
N ALA A 61 4.35 3.53 11.50
CA ALA A 61 3.79 2.86 12.68
C ALA A 61 2.40 3.40 13.06
N ALA A 62 1.59 2.60 13.77
CA ALA A 62 0.32 3.04 14.36
C ALA A 62 0.56 4.27 15.25
N GLN A 63 -0.05 5.41 14.89
CA GLN A 63 0.22 6.68 15.57
C GLN A 63 -0.76 6.90 16.73
N PRO A 64 -0.29 7.26 17.94
CA PRO A 64 -1.16 7.57 19.06
C PRO A 64 -1.85 8.94 18.93
N VAL A 65 -1.47 9.74 17.93
CA VAL A 65 -1.92 11.12 17.75
C VAL A 65 -2.35 11.32 16.31
N THR A 66 -3.38 12.15 16.13
CA THR A 66 -3.85 12.61 14.83
C THR A 66 -2.81 13.46 14.11
N GLN A 67 -2.52 13.17 12.84
CA GLN A 67 -1.50 13.87 12.07
C GLN A 67 -1.98 14.33 10.69
N PRO A 68 -1.50 15.47 10.18
CA PRO A 68 -1.90 15.97 8.88
C PRO A 68 -1.39 15.08 7.74
N VAL A 69 -2.27 14.81 6.78
CA VAL A 69 -2.02 14.01 5.57
C VAL A 69 -2.80 14.59 4.40
N LYS A 70 -2.50 14.12 3.18
CA LYS A 70 -3.36 14.33 2.02
C LYS A 70 -4.09 13.03 1.68
N LEU A 71 -5.39 13.13 1.39
CA LEU A 71 -6.12 12.12 0.65
C LEU A 71 -6.00 12.44 -0.83
N LEU A 72 -5.63 11.44 -1.62
CA LEU A 72 -5.59 11.52 -3.07
C LEU A 72 -6.55 10.48 -3.64
N GLU A 73 -7.35 10.90 -4.63
CA GLU A 73 -8.26 10.03 -5.36
C GLU A 73 -8.05 10.23 -6.86
N TRP A 74 -7.77 9.16 -7.60
CA TRP A 74 -7.71 9.14 -9.05
C TRP A 74 -8.91 8.41 -9.64
N ALA A 75 -9.45 8.96 -10.73
CA ALA A 75 -10.39 8.29 -11.62
C ALA A 75 -9.83 8.40 -13.04
N GLY A 76 -9.15 7.35 -13.51
CA GLY A 76 -8.34 7.45 -14.73
C GLY A 76 -7.18 8.42 -14.54
N SER A 77 -7.02 9.40 -15.44
CA SER A 77 -5.97 10.44 -15.34
C SER A 77 -6.33 11.61 -14.41
N ASP A 78 -7.62 11.80 -14.14
CA ASP A 78 -8.10 12.89 -13.29
C ASP A 78 -7.87 12.55 -11.83
N TYR A 79 -7.53 13.55 -11.02
CA TYR A 79 -7.31 13.36 -9.60
C TYR A 79 -7.73 14.54 -8.76
N SER A 80 -8.11 14.25 -7.52
CA SER A 80 -8.39 15.24 -6.47
C SER A 80 -7.47 15.03 -5.29
N VAL A 81 -7.14 16.13 -4.62
CA VAL A 81 -6.35 16.12 -3.39
C VAL A 81 -7.13 16.88 -2.32
N GLN A 82 -7.25 16.29 -1.14
CA GLN A 82 -7.92 16.91 0.00
C GLN A 82 -7.05 16.85 1.25
N ASP A 83 -7.17 17.88 2.09
CA ASP A 83 -6.54 17.94 3.39
C ASP A 83 -7.27 17.09 4.42
N TYR A 84 -6.53 16.17 5.04
CA TYR A 84 -7.04 15.23 6.02
C TYR A 84 -6.12 15.11 7.22
N GLN A 85 -6.67 14.44 8.23
CA GLN A 85 -6.05 14.08 9.46
C GLN A 85 -6.15 12.56 9.62
N LEU A 86 -4.99 11.90 9.73
CA LEU A 86 -4.88 10.46 9.98
C LEU A 86 -4.82 10.24 11.49
N GLY A 87 -5.84 9.60 12.04
CA GLY A 87 -5.95 9.30 13.46
C GLY A 87 -5.30 7.98 13.86
N PRO A 88 -5.42 7.59 15.14
CA PRO A 88 -4.99 6.28 15.60
C PRO A 88 -5.77 5.16 14.89
N SER A 89 -5.17 3.98 14.92
CA SER A 89 -5.82 2.78 14.41
C SER A 89 -6.46 2.00 15.56
N ASP A 90 -7.74 1.67 15.40
CA ASP A 90 -8.49 0.82 16.33
C ASP A 90 -8.45 -0.63 15.85
N ALA A 91 -8.00 -1.55 16.71
CA ALA A 91 -7.76 -2.94 16.36
C ALA A 91 -8.83 -3.85 16.98
N GLY A 92 -9.43 -4.71 16.18
CA GLY A 92 -10.44 -5.67 16.64
C GLY A 92 -10.53 -6.91 15.77
N ALA A 93 -10.31 -8.09 16.37
CA ALA A 93 -10.55 -9.41 15.76
C ALA A 93 -10.06 -9.58 14.30
N GLY A 94 -8.80 -9.25 14.03
CA GLY A 94 -8.23 -9.37 12.67
C GLY A 94 -8.34 -8.14 11.79
N ASN A 95 -8.98 -7.09 12.30
CA ASN A 95 -9.23 -5.86 11.57
C ASN A 95 -8.53 -4.70 12.27
N LEU A 96 -8.16 -3.71 11.47
CA LEU A 96 -7.60 -2.45 11.88
C LEU A 96 -8.33 -1.33 11.13
N TYR A 97 -8.95 -0.42 11.88
CA TYR A 97 -9.65 0.73 11.36
C TYR A 97 -8.86 1.99 11.69
N THR A 98 -8.23 2.61 10.70
CA THR A 98 -7.51 3.87 10.88
C THR A 98 -8.43 5.03 10.57
N ALA A 99 -8.67 5.90 11.56
CA ALA A 99 -9.56 7.05 11.39
C ALA A 99 -9.00 8.04 10.36
N LEU A 100 -9.88 8.57 9.51
CA LEU A 100 -9.55 9.59 8.52
C LEU A 100 -10.53 10.76 8.69
N THR A 101 -10.06 11.93 9.10
CA THR A 101 -10.92 13.09 9.39
C THR A 101 -10.58 14.24 8.44
N PRO A 102 -11.55 14.84 7.70
CA PRO A 102 -11.27 16.03 6.90
C PRO A 102 -10.72 17.14 7.79
N SER A 103 -9.68 17.86 7.37
CA SER A 103 -8.98 18.83 8.24
C SER A 103 -9.86 19.99 8.75
N ALA A 104 -10.99 20.25 8.08
CA ALA A 104 -11.99 21.25 8.49
C ALA A 104 -13.00 20.74 9.55
N MET A 105 -12.90 19.48 9.97
CA MET A 105 -13.82 18.84 10.91
C MET A 105 -13.12 18.44 12.22
N PRO A 106 -13.82 18.47 13.36
CA PRO A 106 -13.28 17.94 14.61
C PRO A 106 -13.13 16.41 14.54
N VAL A 107 -12.04 15.90 15.13
CA VAL A 107 -11.83 14.46 15.35
C VAL A 107 -12.89 13.93 16.30
N ARG A 108 -13.41 12.73 16.03
CA ARG A 108 -14.46 12.08 16.82
C ARG A 108 -14.05 10.65 17.18
N ASP A 109 -14.53 10.16 18.31
CA ASP A 109 -14.28 8.79 18.79
C ASP A 109 -14.85 7.73 17.82
N ALA A 110 -15.99 8.04 17.19
CA ALA A 110 -16.58 7.24 16.12
C ALA A 110 -16.33 7.92 14.76
N PRO A 111 -15.27 7.54 14.02
CA PRO A 111 -14.93 8.20 12.77
C PRO A 111 -15.93 7.87 11.66
N THR A 112 -16.39 8.90 10.95
CA THR A 112 -17.28 8.71 9.78
C THR A 112 -16.55 8.07 8.59
N PHE A 113 -15.27 8.41 8.43
CA PHE A 113 -14.40 7.98 7.34
C PHE A 113 -13.18 7.27 7.92
N PHE A 114 -12.74 6.21 7.24
CA PHE A 114 -11.68 5.35 7.75
C PHE A 114 -11.00 4.58 6.62
N ILE A 115 -9.85 4.01 6.96
CA ILE A 115 -9.15 3.00 6.18
C ILE A 115 -9.25 1.70 6.96
N HIS A 116 -9.78 0.66 6.33
CA HIS A 116 -9.91 -0.66 6.93
C HIS A 116 -8.83 -1.58 6.36
N SER A 117 -8.01 -2.15 7.23
CA SER A 117 -6.93 -3.08 6.88
C SER A 117 -6.99 -4.34 7.75
N SER A 118 -6.35 -5.41 7.30
CA SER A 118 -6.22 -6.67 8.04
C SER A 118 -4.96 -6.64 8.89
N ASN A 119 -5.07 -7.06 10.15
CA ASN A 119 -3.92 -7.33 11.03
C ASN A 119 -3.73 -8.83 11.33
N VAL A 120 -4.59 -9.71 10.79
CA VAL A 120 -4.54 -11.17 11.03
C VAL A 120 -3.59 -11.91 10.09
N GLU A 121 -3.18 -11.31 8.99
CA GLU A 121 -2.46 -12.02 7.93
C GLU A 121 -0.96 -12.26 8.20
N ASN A 122 -0.48 -12.10 9.44
CA ASN A 122 0.94 -12.11 9.72
C ASN A 122 1.47 -13.18 10.69
N ALA A 123 0.60 -13.93 11.39
CA ALA A 123 1.09 -14.79 12.46
C ALA A 123 1.67 -16.14 12.00
N ARG A 124 1.35 -16.61 10.78
CA ARG A 124 1.65 -18.00 10.35
C ARG A 124 2.10 -18.19 8.90
N ASP A 125 1.95 -17.20 8.01
CA ASP A 125 2.40 -17.32 6.62
C ASP A 125 3.71 -16.54 6.39
N PRO A 126 4.87 -17.23 6.25
CA PRO A 126 6.14 -16.57 5.97
C PRO A 126 6.20 -15.91 4.57
N GLN A 127 5.19 -16.11 3.72
CA GLN A 127 5.09 -15.52 2.38
C GLN A 127 4.25 -14.23 2.36
N TYR A 128 3.73 -13.77 3.50
CA TYR A 128 2.92 -12.55 3.56
C TYR A 128 3.74 -11.26 3.38
N ARG A 129 3.78 -10.73 2.16
CA ARG A 129 4.71 -9.66 1.77
C ARG A 129 4.18 -8.24 1.89
N MET A 130 2.87 -8.06 1.95
CA MET A 130 2.20 -6.76 1.82
C MET A 130 0.95 -6.70 2.68
N THR A 131 0.71 -5.53 3.29
CA THR A 131 -0.49 -5.27 4.08
C THR A 131 -1.75 -5.33 3.20
N HIS A 132 -2.74 -6.10 3.63
CA HIS A 132 -4.06 -6.14 3.02
C HIS A 132 -4.91 -4.97 3.51
N ILE A 133 -5.09 -4.01 2.62
CA ILE A 133 -6.10 -2.96 2.76
C ILE A 133 -7.40 -3.51 2.20
N LEU A 134 -8.47 -3.52 2.99
CA LEU A 134 -9.77 -4.04 2.58
C LEU A 134 -10.62 -2.95 1.92
N GLU A 135 -10.72 -1.79 2.55
CA GLU A 135 -11.53 -0.70 2.01
C GLU A 135 -11.11 0.69 2.48
N PHE A 136 -11.48 1.68 1.68
CA PHE A 136 -11.46 3.10 2.02
C PHE A 136 -12.91 3.59 2.12
N LYS A 137 -13.28 4.17 3.25
CA LYS A 137 -14.54 4.91 3.39
C LYS A 137 -14.23 6.40 3.48
N VAL A 138 -14.64 7.15 2.47
CA VAL A 138 -14.36 8.59 2.28
C VAL A 138 -15.66 9.30 1.84
N PRO A 139 -15.73 10.65 1.78
CA PRO A 139 -16.95 11.36 1.38
C PRO A 139 -17.49 10.96 0.00
N SER A 140 -16.59 10.60 -0.93
CA SER A 140 -16.94 10.17 -2.28
C SER A 140 -17.52 8.74 -2.34
N GLY A 141 -17.44 7.96 -1.26
CA GLY A 141 -18.03 6.63 -1.17
C GLY A 141 -17.24 5.62 -0.33
N THR A 142 -17.57 4.35 -0.51
CA THR A 142 -16.83 3.22 0.07
C THR A 142 -16.25 2.38 -1.05
N PHE A 143 -14.94 2.18 -1.02
CA PHE A 143 -14.17 1.55 -2.09
C PHE A 143 -13.46 0.32 -1.55
N ARG A 144 -13.89 -0.85 -2.02
CA ARG A 144 -13.20 -2.11 -1.71
C ARG A 144 -11.95 -2.26 -2.56
N CYS A 145 -10.85 -2.55 -1.89
CA CYS A 145 -9.54 -2.65 -2.50
C CYS A 145 -9.31 -4.07 -3.03
N ARG A 146 -8.61 -4.15 -4.15
CA ARG A 146 -8.11 -5.40 -4.67
C ARG A 146 -6.85 -5.78 -3.90
N TYR A 147 -6.88 -6.97 -3.33
CA TYR A 147 -5.73 -7.55 -2.66
C TYR A 147 -5.07 -8.63 -3.51
N LYS A 148 -3.74 -8.69 -3.43
CA LYS A 148 -2.92 -9.66 -4.15
C LYS A 148 -1.96 -10.32 -3.17
N PRO A 149 -2.28 -11.54 -2.71
CA PRO A 149 -1.44 -12.22 -1.74
C PRO A 149 -0.04 -12.47 -2.32
N GLN A 150 0.96 -12.40 -1.44
CA GLN A 150 2.36 -12.74 -1.73
C GLN A 150 3.03 -11.91 -2.84
N ALA A 151 2.44 -10.79 -3.25
CA ALA A 151 3.02 -9.92 -4.24
C ALA A 151 4.35 -9.33 -3.75
N ALA A 152 5.34 -9.28 -4.64
CA ALA A 152 6.59 -8.56 -4.43
C ALA A 152 6.45 -7.08 -4.81
N PHE A 153 5.59 -6.79 -5.79
CA PHE A 153 5.21 -5.43 -6.17
C PHE A 153 3.73 -5.39 -6.58
N VAL A 154 3.04 -4.32 -6.20
CA VAL A 154 1.71 -3.97 -6.71
C VAL A 154 1.74 -2.49 -7.04
N GLY A 155 1.23 -2.08 -8.19
CA GLY A 155 1.13 -0.68 -8.55
C GLY A 155 -0.09 -0.41 -9.42
N ALA A 156 -0.56 0.83 -9.43
CA ALA A 156 -1.67 1.25 -10.28
C ALA A 156 -1.26 2.42 -11.17
N THR A 157 -1.59 2.33 -12.45
CA THR A 157 -1.51 3.43 -13.42
C THR A 157 -2.91 4.00 -13.64
N ALA A 158 -3.01 5.05 -14.46
CA ALA A 158 -4.31 5.58 -14.89
C ALA A 158 -5.17 4.57 -15.67
N LEU A 159 -4.59 3.47 -16.18
CA LEU A 159 -5.28 2.52 -17.06
C LEU A 159 -5.51 1.16 -16.40
N HIS A 160 -4.55 0.67 -15.62
CA HIS A 160 -4.60 -0.66 -15.04
C HIS A 160 -3.72 -0.78 -13.78
N SER A 161 -3.94 -1.84 -13.01
CA SER A 161 -3.01 -2.26 -11.96
C SER A 161 -2.10 -3.36 -12.43
N VAL A 162 -0.90 -3.39 -11.88
CA VAL A 162 0.17 -4.35 -12.11
C VAL A 162 0.44 -5.09 -10.82
N THR A 163 0.60 -6.39 -10.91
CA THR A 163 1.03 -7.26 -9.81
C THR A 163 2.22 -8.08 -10.26
N ILE A 164 3.24 -8.12 -9.41
CA ILE A 164 4.45 -8.88 -9.65
C ILE A 164 4.67 -9.84 -8.47
N TRP A 165 4.94 -11.10 -8.79
CA TRP A 165 5.35 -12.11 -7.82
C TRP A 165 6.78 -12.56 -8.09
N GLU A 166 7.51 -12.83 -7.02
CA GLU A 166 8.88 -13.31 -7.09
C GLU A 166 9.07 -14.59 -6.27
N HIS A 167 9.58 -15.62 -6.93
CA HIS A 167 9.91 -16.88 -6.30
C HIS A 167 11.18 -17.48 -6.91
N GLN A 168 12.19 -17.74 -6.08
CA GLN A 168 13.46 -18.36 -6.48
C GLN A 168 14.13 -17.71 -7.71
N GLY A 169 14.15 -16.37 -7.74
CA GLY A 169 14.76 -15.61 -8.84
C GLY A 169 13.92 -15.54 -10.13
N LYS A 170 12.73 -16.16 -10.17
CA LYS A 170 11.78 -16.01 -11.28
C LYS A 170 10.72 -14.98 -10.93
N VAL A 171 10.40 -14.15 -11.91
CA VAL A 171 9.42 -13.07 -11.77
C VAL A 171 8.20 -13.32 -12.67
N THR A 172 7.01 -13.23 -12.08
CA THR A 172 5.72 -13.32 -12.80
C THR A 172 5.01 -11.97 -12.73
N TYR A 173 4.38 -11.57 -13.83
CA TYR A 173 3.63 -10.33 -13.99
C TYR A 173 2.19 -10.65 -14.36
N ALA A 174 1.25 -9.91 -13.78
CA ALA A 174 -0.11 -9.81 -14.25
C ALA A 174 -0.57 -8.34 -14.23
N SER A 175 -1.34 -7.91 -15.22
CA SER A 175 -2.12 -6.67 -15.13
C SER A 175 -3.61 -6.94 -15.02
N THR A 176 -4.32 -6.00 -14.41
CA THR A 176 -5.78 -5.99 -14.28
C THR A 176 -6.29 -4.61 -14.64
N ASN A 177 -7.22 -4.51 -15.59
CA ASN A 177 -7.80 -3.24 -15.98
C ASN A 177 -8.61 -2.62 -14.84
N HIS A 178 -8.89 -1.32 -14.91
CA HIS A 178 -9.71 -0.64 -13.89
C HIS A 178 -11.10 -1.26 -13.71
N ASN A 179 -11.71 -1.81 -14.75
CA ASN A 179 -12.99 -2.54 -14.68
C ASN A 179 -12.87 -3.96 -14.09
N GLY A 180 -11.66 -4.44 -13.78
CA GLY A 180 -11.41 -5.74 -13.16
C GLY A 180 -11.13 -6.86 -14.15
N THR A 181 -11.23 -6.62 -15.46
CA THR A 181 -10.88 -7.66 -16.45
C THR A 181 -9.38 -7.94 -16.43
N PRO A 182 -8.96 -9.20 -16.57
CA PRO A 182 -7.55 -9.54 -16.70
C PRO A 182 -6.90 -8.86 -17.91
N GLY A 183 -5.65 -8.43 -17.75
CA GLY A 183 -4.81 -7.88 -18.80
C GLY A 183 -3.72 -8.86 -19.23
N VAL A 184 -2.50 -8.35 -19.33
CA VAL A 184 -1.33 -9.11 -19.77
C VAL A 184 -0.82 -10.01 -18.64
N TYR A 185 -0.47 -11.25 -18.97
CA TYR A 185 0.17 -12.21 -18.06
C TYR A 185 1.50 -12.71 -18.64
N LEU A 186 2.58 -12.57 -17.87
CA LEU A 186 3.95 -12.92 -18.27
C LEU A 186 4.65 -13.70 -17.16
N THR A 187 5.42 -14.70 -17.55
CA THR A 187 6.23 -15.53 -16.65
C THR A 187 7.69 -15.50 -17.09
N GLY A 188 8.60 -15.87 -16.19
CA GLY A 188 10.03 -16.00 -16.52
C GLY A 188 10.75 -14.66 -16.70
N GLY A 189 10.22 -13.60 -16.09
CA GLY A 189 10.92 -12.32 -16.02
C GLY A 189 12.09 -12.34 -15.05
N GLN A 190 12.83 -11.23 -15.06
CA GLN A 190 14.01 -11.00 -14.25
C GLN A 190 13.84 -9.72 -13.44
N HIS A 191 14.44 -9.67 -12.26
CA HIS A 191 14.53 -8.47 -11.42
C HIS A 191 16.02 -8.13 -11.22
N SER A 192 16.39 -6.89 -11.53
CA SER A 192 17.75 -6.38 -11.36
C SER A 192 17.71 -4.93 -10.87
N GLY A 193 18.29 -4.67 -9.70
CA GLY A 193 18.27 -3.35 -9.09
C GLY A 193 16.84 -2.88 -8.84
N ASN A 194 16.42 -1.82 -9.54
CA ASN A 194 15.07 -1.26 -9.45
C ASN A 194 14.20 -1.56 -10.70
N GLU A 195 14.59 -2.55 -11.51
CA GLU A 195 13.88 -2.88 -12.75
C GLU A 195 13.41 -4.33 -12.77
N TYR A 196 12.13 -4.52 -13.10
CA TYR A 196 11.60 -5.82 -13.52
C TYR A 196 11.44 -5.85 -15.03
N ARG A 197 11.75 -6.99 -15.64
CA ARG A 197 11.78 -7.12 -17.10
C ARG A 197 11.28 -8.46 -17.60
N TRP A 198 10.50 -8.42 -18.67
CA TRP A 198 10.03 -9.59 -19.42
C TRP A 198 10.18 -9.38 -20.92
N TYR A 199 10.41 -10.47 -21.64
CA TYR A 199 10.45 -10.51 -23.10
C TYR A 199 9.39 -11.47 -23.61
N LYS A 200 8.53 -11.03 -24.53
CA LYS A 200 7.51 -11.88 -25.15
C LYS A 200 7.22 -11.41 -26.56
N SER A 201 7.37 -12.30 -27.54
CA SER A 201 6.99 -12.05 -28.94
C SER A 201 7.54 -10.75 -29.54
N GLY A 202 8.80 -10.39 -29.22
CA GLY A 202 9.45 -9.16 -29.69
C GLY A 202 9.12 -7.90 -28.88
N TYR A 203 8.28 -8.02 -27.84
CA TYR A 203 7.99 -6.96 -26.89
C TYR A 203 8.86 -7.09 -25.64
N THR A 204 9.25 -5.95 -25.09
CA THR A 204 9.88 -5.83 -23.76
C THR A 204 8.89 -5.13 -22.83
N TYR A 205 8.53 -5.79 -21.73
CA TYR A 205 7.75 -5.19 -20.65
C TYR A 205 8.70 -4.87 -19.52
N LEU A 206 8.61 -3.65 -19.00
CA LEU A 206 9.55 -3.14 -18.04
C LEU A 206 8.80 -2.38 -16.95
N VAL A 207 9.06 -2.71 -15.69
CA VAL A 207 8.62 -1.92 -14.55
C VAL A 207 9.86 -1.30 -13.92
N LYS A 208 9.96 0.03 -13.95
CA LYS A 208 11.06 0.83 -13.41
C LYS A 208 10.60 1.45 -12.11
N LEU A 209 11.37 1.28 -11.04
CA LEU A 209 11.14 1.91 -9.75
C LEU A 209 12.18 3.01 -9.53
N SER A 210 11.71 4.23 -9.29
CA SER A 210 12.54 5.35 -8.86
C SER A 210 11.71 6.36 -8.08
N PHE A 211 12.37 7.13 -7.21
CA PHE A 211 11.74 8.19 -6.45
C PHE A 211 11.19 9.32 -7.33
N GLU A 212 11.69 9.48 -8.55
CA GLU A 212 11.28 10.56 -9.45
C GLU A 212 10.24 10.11 -10.48
N ASN A 213 10.40 8.89 -11.00
CA ASN A 213 9.60 8.41 -12.13
C ASN A 213 9.48 6.88 -12.15
N SER A 214 8.72 6.32 -11.20
CA SER A 214 8.32 4.91 -11.29
C SER A 214 7.26 4.72 -12.38
N SER A 215 7.50 3.81 -13.33
CA SER A 215 6.62 3.61 -14.48
C SER A 215 6.61 2.18 -15.02
N LEU A 216 5.53 1.86 -15.74
CA LEU A 216 5.43 0.70 -16.63
C LEU A 216 5.77 1.15 -18.06
N ILE A 217 6.72 0.48 -18.70
CA ILE A 217 7.14 0.76 -20.07
C ILE A 217 6.97 -0.51 -20.91
N VAL A 218 6.39 -0.34 -22.09
CA VAL A 218 6.29 -1.40 -23.10
C VAL A 218 7.05 -0.96 -24.34
N LEU A 219 8.00 -1.77 -24.79
CA LEU A 219 8.81 -1.51 -25.97
C LEU A 219 8.61 -2.63 -27.00
N ARG A 220 8.85 -2.31 -28.28
CA ARG A 220 9.05 -3.30 -29.35
C ARG A 220 10.35 -2.96 -30.06
N GLY A 221 11.34 -3.84 -29.94
CA GLY A 221 12.73 -3.47 -30.24
C GLY A 221 13.17 -2.28 -29.38
N ASN A 222 13.66 -1.21 -30.01
CA ASN A 222 14.12 0.02 -29.33
C ASN A 222 13.04 1.12 -29.25
N THR A 223 11.83 0.88 -29.75
CA THR A 223 10.75 1.86 -29.76
C THR A 223 9.86 1.70 -28.54
N VAL A 224 9.67 2.78 -27.79
CA VAL A 224 8.69 2.84 -26.69
C VAL A 224 7.29 2.92 -27.28
N LEU A 225 6.44 1.94 -26.96
CA LEU A 225 5.04 1.89 -27.36
C LEU A 225 4.11 2.45 -26.29
N SER A 226 4.44 2.23 -25.02
CA SER A 226 3.72 2.77 -23.87
C SER A 226 4.71 3.15 -22.76
N ASN A 227 4.41 4.22 -22.04
CA ASN A 227 5.08 4.63 -20.81
C ASN A 227 4.06 5.23 -19.86
N GLU A 228 3.70 4.48 -18.82
CA GLU A 228 2.66 4.83 -17.86
C GLU A 228 3.26 5.03 -16.47
N SER A 229 3.20 6.25 -15.95
CA SER A 229 3.60 6.50 -14.57
C SER A 229 2.62 5.85 -13.59
N PHE A 230 3.15 5.30 -12.50
CA PHE A 230 2.30 4.83 -11.41
C PHE A 230 1.68 6.03 -10.66
N GLN A 231 0.43 5.88 -10.24
CA GLN A 231 -0.27 6.78 -9.32
C GLN A 231 0.06 6.42 -7.87
N ALA A 232 0.10 5.12 -7.58
CA ALA A 232 0.56 4.58 -6.30
C ALA A 232 1.16 3.19 -6.53
N TYR A 233 2.08 2.78 -5.65
CA TYR A 233 2.61 1.43 -5.65
C TYR A 233 3.12 1.00 -4.27
N SER A 234 3.18 -0.30 -4.05
CA SER A 234 3.89 -0.94 -2.94
C SER A 234 4.95 -1.89 -3.48
N VAL A 235 6.10 -1.91 -2.82
CA VAL A 235 7.16 -2.89 -3.01
C VAL A 235 7.43 -3.60 -1.69
N SER A 236 7.55 -4.92 -1.75
CA SER A 236 7.98 -5.73 -0.63
C SER A 236 9.50 -5.85 -0.66
N VAL A 237 10.16 -5.33 0.36
CA VAL A 237 11.62 -5.39 0.52
C VAL A 237 11.98 -6.33 1.66
N ARG A 238 13.11 -7.01 1.57
CA ARG A 238 13.62 -7.79 2.71
C ARG A 238 14.09 -6.85 3.82
N LYS A 239 13.83 -7.24 5.06
CA LYS A 239 14.41 -6.62 6.27
C LYS A 239 15.87 -7.03 6.45
#